data_AF-A0AAV1M6T3-F1
#
_entry.id   AF-A0AAV1M6T3-F1
#
_cell.length_a   1.000
_cell.length_b   1.000
_cell.length_c   1.000
_cell.angle_alpha   90.00
_cell.angle_beta   90.00
_cell.angle_gamma   90.00
#
_symmetry.space_group_name_H-M   'P 1'
#
loop_
_entity.id
_entity.type
_entity.pdbx_description
1 polymer ?
#
loop_
_entity_poly.entity_id
_entity_poly.type
_entity_poly.pdbx_seq_one_letter_code
_entity_poly.pdbx_strand_id
1 'polypeptide(L)'
;MRNLREAIRQKRPDLWKNKSWLLHQDNAPAHTSLLVREYLSKNKTVMVPQPPYSPDLAPCDFFLFPKLKRPMKGRRYATIEEIETASKEELKKITKNDF
;
A
#
# COMPACT_ATOMS: atom_id res chain seq x y z
N MET A 1 -0.04 -11.88 -0.60
CA MET A 1 -0.36 -11.39 -1.97
C MET A 1 -1.70 -11.87 -2.55
N ARG A 2 -2.26 -13.03 -2.15
CA ARG A 2 -3.60 -13.48 -2.62
C ARG A 2 -4.71 -12.47 -2.35
N ASN A 3 -4.78 -11.97 -1.12
CA ASN A 3 -5.79 -10.99 -0.70
C ASN A 3 -5.70 -9.67 -1.47
N LEU A 4 -4.47 -9.25 -1.85
CA LEU A 4 -4.27 -8.03 -2.64
C LEU A 4 -4.90 -8.16 -4.03
N ARG A 5 -4.66 -9.27 -4.73
CA ARG A 5 -5.23 -9.51 -6.06
C ARG A 5 -6.75 -9.56 -6.03
N GLU A 6 -7.32 -10.24 -5.02
CA GLU A 6 -8.77 -10.26 -4.81
C GLU A 6 -9.33 -8.87 -4.51
N ALA A 7 -8.66 -8.08 -3.68
CA ALA A 7 -9.06 -6.71 -3.40
C ALA A 7 -9.02 -5.83 -4.66
N ILE A 8 -8.01 -5.98 -5.53
CA ILE A 8 -7.96 -5.25 -6.82
C ILE A 8 -9.11 -5.70 -7.72
N ARG A 9 -9.35 -7.01 -7.84
CA ARG A 9 -10.46 -7.57 -8.62
C ARG A 9 -11.82 -7.01 -8.20
N GLN A 10 -12.05 -6.89 -6.89
CA GLN A 10 -13.31 -6.39 -6.33
C GLN A 10 -13.42 -4.86 -6.36
N LYS A 11 -12.37 -4.15 -5.94
CA LYS A 11 -12.43 -2.69 -5.73
C LYS A 11 -12.05 -1.88 -6.97
N ARG A 12 -11.34 -2.48 -7.93
CA ARG A 12 -10.87 -1.84 -9.17
C ARG A 12 -11.06 -2.80 -10.37
N PRO A 13 -12.31 -3.22 -10.65
CA PRO A 13 -12.60 -4.24 -11.66
C PRO A 13 -12.12 -3.87 -13.06
N ASP A 14 -12.10 -2.57 -13.40
CA ASP A 14 -11.67 -2.10 -14.73
C ASP A 14 -10.17 -2.35 -14.95
N LEU A 15 -9.34 -2.04 -13.95
CA LEU A 15 -7.90 -2.32 -13.99
C LEU A 15 -7.62 -3.82 -14.03
N TRP A 16 -8.45 -4.62 -13.36
CA TRP A 16 -8.34 -6.08 -13.37
C TRP A 16 -8.66 -6.67 -14.74
N LYS A 17 -9.81 -6.28 -15.33
CA LYS A 17 -10.24 -6.73 -16.67
C LYS A 17 -9.21 -6.37 -17.74
N ASN A 18 -8.69 -5.15 -17.67
CA ASN A 18 -7.72 -4.64 -18.66
C ASN A 18 -6.28 -5.08 -18.36
N LYS A 19 -6.03 -5.77 -17.24
CA LYS A 19 -4.69 -6.18 -16.78
C LYS A 19 -3.68 -5.03 -16.75
N SER A 20 -4.16 -3.82 -16.47
CA SER A 20 -3.39 -2.57 -16.57
C SER A 20 -2.90 -2.04 -15.23
N TRP A 21 -2.94 -2.86 -14.18
CA TRP A 21 -2.43 -2.50 -12.86
C TRP A 21 -0.99 -2.95 -12.68
N LEU A 22 -0.20 -2.12 -12.01
CA LEU A 22 1.18 -2.37 -11.67
C LEU A 22 1.32 -2.37 -10.14
N LEU A 23 2.22 -3.20 -9.61
CA LEU A 23 2.53 -3.23 -8.19
C LEU A 23 3.77 -2.40 -7.90
N HIS A 24 3.65 -1.43 -7.01
CA HIS A 24 4.78 -0.68 -6.45
C HIS A 24 4.94 -1.06 -4.97
N GLN A 25 6.15 -1.47 -4.57
CA GLN A 25 6.52 -1.77 -3.19
C GLN A 25 8.00 -1.45 -2.98
N ASP A 26 8.40 -1.21 -1.73
CA ASP A 26 9.79 -0.94 -1.38
C ASP A 26 10.67 -2.21 -1.46
N ASN A 27 11.99 -2.00 -1.39
CA ASN A 27 12.98 -3.08 -1.49
C ASN A 27 13.24 -3.81 -0.16
N ALA A 28 12.28 -3.81 0.77
CA ALA A 28 12.42 -4.53 2.03
C ALA A 28 12.69 -6.03 1.76
N PRO A 29 13.53 -6.72 2.56
CA PRO A 29 13.92 -8.11 2.31
C PRO A 29 12.73 -9.07 2.15
N ALA A 30 11.64 -8.84 2.90
CA ALA A 30 10.41 -9.62 2.79
C ALA A 30 9.77 -9.52 1.39
N HIS A 31 9.78 -8.33 0.80
CA HIS A 31 9.22 -8.04 -0.52
C HIS A 31 10.10 -8.51 -1.67
N THR A 32 11.42 -8.61 -1.44
CA THR A 32 12.40 -9.10 -2.43
C THR A 32 12.70 -10.59 -2.32
N SER A 33 12.08 -11.30 -1.37
CA SER A 33 12.31 -12.73 -1.17
C SER A 33 11.97 -13.55 -2.42
N LEU A 34 12.65 -14.70 -2.58
CA LEU A 34 12.43 -15.59 -3.72
C LEU A 34 10.95 -16.03 -3.81
N LEU A 35 10.35 -16.41 -2.68
CA LEU A 35 8.96 -16.81 -2.59
C LEU A 35 8.00 -15.73 -3.11
N VAL A 36 8.23 -14.47 -2.76
CA VAL A 36 7.39 -13.35 -3.24
C VAL A 36 7.59 -13.12 -4.74
N ARG A 37 8.83 -13.15 -5.23
CA ARG A 37 9.16 -12.98 -6.66
C ARG A 37 8.54 -14.08 -7.52
N GLU A 38 8.66 -15.34 -7.10
CA GLU A 38 8.05 -16.49 -7.78
C GLU A 38 6.53 -16.37 -7.80
N TYR A 39 5.92 -16.00 -6.68
CA TYR A 39 4.48 -15.78 -6.61
C TYR A 39 4.01 -14.70 -7.59
N LEU A 40 4.71 -13.56 -7.64
CA LEU A 40 4.36 -12.45 -8.54
C LEU A 40 4.51 -12.83 -10.01
N SER A 41 5.59 -13.54 -10.35
CA SER A 41 5.84 -14.07 -11.70
C SER A 41 4.75 -15.06 -12.13
N LYS A 42 4.46 -16.06 -11.29
CA LYS A 42 3.39 -17.05 -11.55
C LYS A 42 2.03 -16.41 -11.79
N ASN A 43 1.76 -15.30 -11.11
CA ASN A 43 0.49 -14.57 -11.21
C ASN A 43 0.52 -13.41 -12.23
N LYS A 44 1.57 -13.29 -13.04
CA LYS A 44 1.75 -12.25 -14.06
C LYS A 44 1.55 -10.84 -13.51
N THR A 45 2.02 -10.59 -12.29
CA THR A 45 1.93 -9.28 -11.64
C THR A 45 3.19 -8.48 -11.99
N VAL A 46 3.02 -7.41 -12.75
CA VAL A 46 4.13 -6.53 -13.13
C VAL A 46 4.48 -5.64 -11.94
N MET A 47 5.76 -5.61 -11.59
CA MET A 47 6.30 -4.72 -10.55
C MET A 47 6.93 -3.47 -11.17
N VAL A 48 6.70 -2.33 -10.54
CA VAL A 48 7.46 -1.11 -10.79
C VAL A 48 8.77 -1.18 -9.98
N PRO A 49 9.94 -0.97 -10.60
CA PRO A 49 11.20 -0.96 -9.87
C PRO A 49 11.27 0.24 -8.93
N GLN A 50 11.68 -0.01 -7.69
CA GLN A 50 11.97 1.02 -6.69
C GLN A 50 13.49 1.18 -6.57
N PRO A 51 14.06 2.38 -6.72
CA PRO A 51 15.48 2.61 -6.44
C PRO A 51 15.79 2.43 -4.94
N PRO A 52 17.00 1.93 -4.58
CA PRO A 52 17.43 1.84 -3.19
C PRO A 52 17.35 3.20 -2.47
N TYR A 53 16.98 3.17 -1.19
CA TYR A 53 16.97 4.34 -0.30
C TYR A 53 16.21 5.56 -0.84
N SER A 54 15.17 5.35 -1.65
CA SER A 54 14.40 6.44 -2.28
C SER A 54 12.96 6.52 -1.76
N PRO A 55 12.74 6.80 -0.46
CA PRO A 55 11.40 6.92 0.11
C PRO A 55 10.60 8.10 -0.48
N ASP A 56 11.29 9.09 -1.03
CA ASP A 56 10.72 10.21 -1.79
C ASP A 56 9.98 9.75 -3.06
N LEU A 57 10.35 8.60 -3.62
CA LEU A 57 9.69 8.00 -4.78
C LEU A 57 8.53 7.06 -4.41
N ALA A 58 8.40 6.68 -3.14
CA ALA A 58 7.39 5.74 -2.68
C ALA A 58 6.12 6.48 -2.19
N PRO A 59 4.97 6.37 -2.88
CA PRO A 59 3.73 7.09 -2.51
C PRO A 59 3.25 6.85 -1.08
N CYS A 60 3.51 5.66 -0.54
CA CYS A 60 3.18 5.35 0.82
C CYS A 60 4.01 6.19 1.82
N ASP A 61 5.32 6.34 1.55
CA ASP A 61 6.26 6.99 2.45
C ASP A 61 6.22 8.52 2.33
N PHE A 62 6.17 9.07 1.11
CA PHE A 62 6.17 10.52 0.92
C PHE A 62 4.81 11.17 1.20
N PHE A 63 3.70 10.48 0.91
CA PHE A 63 2.35 11.06 0.97
C PHE A 63 1.46 10.41 2.03
N LEU A 64 1.18 9.11 1.91
CA LEU A 64 0.11 8.46 2.66
C LEU A 64 0.40 8.43 4.17
N PHE A 65 1.57 7.92 4.57
CA PHE A 65 1.91 7.80 5.99
C PHE A 65 2.05 9.14 6.70
N PRO A 66 2.67 10.19 6.12
CA PRO A 66 2.66 11.52 6.73
C PRO A 66 1.26 12.09 6.91
N LYS A 67 0.39 12.00 5.90
CA LYS A 67 -1.02 12.47 5.99
C LYS A 67 -1.80 11.73 7.06
N LEU A 68 -1.60 10.41 7.18
CA LEU A 68 -2.24 9.58 8.20
C LEU A 68 -1.72 9.87 9.62
N LYS A 69 -0.38 9.95 9.79
CA LYS A 69 0.26 10.02 11.11
C LYS A 69 0.19 11.42 11.74
N ARG A 70 0.19 12.50 10.96
CA ARG A 70 0.13 13.88 11.46
C ARG A 70 -1.04 14.14 12.42
N PRO A 71 -2.32 13.85 12.07
CA PRO A 71 -3.45 14.09 12.97
C PRO A 71 -3.47 13.18 14.21
N MET A 72 -2.81 12.02 14.14
CA MET A 72 -2.70 11.07 15.24
C MET A 72 -1.51 11.36 16.18
N LYS A 73 -0.59 12.23 15.77
CA LYS A 73 0.64 12.53 16.51
C LYS A 73 0.32 13.13 17.88
N GLY A 74 0.99 12.63 18.92
CA GLY A 74 0.83 13.11 20.29
C GLY A 74 -0.37 12.52 21.04
N ARG A 75 -1.20 11.69 20.39
CA ARG A 75 -2.27 10.94 21.06
C ARG A 75 -1.73 9.61 21.59
N ARG A 76 -2.20 9.21 22.77
CA ARG A 76 -2.01 7.86 23.31
C ARG A 76 -3.28 7.07 23.07
N TYR A 77 -3.11 5.84 22.58
CA TYR A 77 -4.18 4.87 22.41
C TYR A 77 -3.93 3.74 23.41
N ALA A 78 -4.96 3.34 24.14
CA ALA A 78 -4.86 2.32 25.18
C ALA A 78 -4.86 0.91 24.57
N THR A 79 -5.51 0.72 23.41
CA THR A 79 -5.62 -0.59 22.75
C THR A 79 -5.30 -0.53 21.26
N ILE A 80 -5.12 -1.72 20.66
CA ILE A 80 -4.89 -1.87 19.22
C ILE A 80 -6.16 -1.47 18.44
N GLU A 81 -7.35 -1.79 18.97
CA GLU A 81 -8.64 -1.47 18.36
C GLU A 81 -8.85 0.04 18.26
N GLU A 82 -8.41 0.80 19.28
CA GLU A 82 -8.48 2.26 19.27
C GLU A 82 -7.59 2.86 18.18
N ILE A 83 -6.33 2.43 18.08
CA ILE A 83 -5.42 2.94 17.04
C ILE A 83 -5.87 2.49 15.64
N GLU A 84 -6.42 1.29 15.48
CA GLU A 84 -7.01 0.85 14.22
C GLU A 84 -8.20 1.71 13.80
N THR A 85 -9.10 2.00 14.74
CA THR A 85 -10.30 2.81 14.49
C THR A 85 -9.91 4.23 14.09
N ALA A 86 -9.02 4.86 14.86
CA ALA A 86 -8.50 6.18 14.54
C ALA A 86 -7.76 6.19 13.18
N SER A 87 -6.94 5.18 12.89
CA SER A 87 -6.27 5.06 11.58
C SER A 87 -7.28 4.95 10.44
N LYS A 88 -8.35 4.15 10.61
CA LYS A 88 -9.41 4.00 9.61
C LYS A 88 -10.18 5.30 9.39
N GLU A 89 -10.44 6.07 10.45
CA GLU A 89 -11.09 7.38 10.37
C GLU A 89 -10.23 8.40 9.61
N GLU A 90 -8.95 8.53 9.96
CA GLU A 90 -8.04 9.44 9.26
C GLU A 90 -7.83 9.02 7.80
N LEU A 91 -7.74 7.72 7.52
CA LEU A 91 -7.64 7.21 6.15
C LEU A 91 -8.87 7.58 5.30
N LYS A 92 -10.08 7.56 5.88
CA LYS A 92 -11.32 7.94 5.17
C LYS A 92 -11.38 9.44 4.84
N LYS A 93 -10.63 10.28 5.54
CA LYS A 93 -10.54 11.72 5.26
C LYS A 93 -9.65 12.03 4.06
N ILE A 94 -8.77 11.11 3.66
CA ILE A 94 -7.93 11.27 2.47
C ILE A 94 -8.79 10.99 1.23
N THR A 95 -9.01 12.02 0.43
CA THR A 95 -9.79 11.97 -0.81
C THR A 95 -8.89 11.68 -2.01
N LYS A 96 -9.49 11.39 -3.17
CA LYS A 96 -8.74 11.16 -4.41
C LYS A 96 -7.98 12.40 -4.89
N ASN A 97 -8.44 13.59 -4.52
CA ASN A 97 -7.84 14.87 -4.94
C ASN A 97 -6.70 15.31 -4.02
N ASP A 98 -6.47 14.60 -2.91
CA ASP A 98 -5.37 14.91 -2.00
C ASP A 98 -4.00 14.48 -2.55
N PHE A 99 -3.98 13.52 -3.48
CA PHE A 99 -2.79 12.99 -4.15
C PHE A 99 -2.63 13.62 -5.53
#